data_AF-A0A3Q8B8C7-F1
#
_entry.id   AF-A0A3Q8B8C7-F1
#
_cell.length_a   1.000
_cell.length_b   1.000
_cell.length_c   1.000
_cell.angle_alpha   90.00
_cell.angle_beta   90.00
_cell.angle_gamma   90.00
#
_symmetry.space_group_name_H-M   'P 1'
#
loop_
_entity.id
_entity.type
_entity.pdbx_description
1 polymer ?
#
loop_
_entity_poly.entity_id
_entity_poly.type
_entity_poly.pdbx_seq_one_letter_code
_entity_poly.pdbx_strand_id
1 'polypeptide(L)'
;MELTPREKGKLLLFTAALVAERRLARGLKLNYPESVALISAFIMEGARDGKSVASLMEEGRHVLTREQVMEGVPEMIPDIQVEATFPDGSKLVTVHNPII
;
A
#
# COMPACT_ATOMS: atom_id res chain seq x y z
N MET A 1 17.60 0.35 -18.87
CA MET A 1 16.69 -0.14 -17.82
C MET A 1 15.91 -1.28 -18.42
N GLU A 2 16.28 -2.49 -18.03
CA GLU A 2 15.77 -3.73 -18.59
C GLU A 2 14.59 -4.20 -17.72
N LEU A 3 13.56 -3.35 -17.62
CA LEU A 3 12.43 -3.55 -16.72
C LEU A 3 11.64 -4.81 -17.08
N THR A 4 11.55 -5.72 -16.12
CA THR A 4 10.70 -6.91 -16.18
C THR A 4 9.21 -6.52 -16.17
N PRO A 5 8.31 -7.41 -16.64
CA PRO A 5 6.87 -7.17 -16.56
C PRO A 5 6.38 -6.87 -15.13
N ARG A 6 6.99 -7.52 -14.13
CA ARG A 6 6.66 -7.30 -12.72
C ARG A 6 6.98 -5.88 -12.28
N GLU A 7 8.16 -5.38 -12.60
CA GLU A 7 8.56 -4.00 -12.24
C GLU A 7 7.69 -2.96 -12.94
N LYS A 8 7.32 -3.19 -14.21
CA LYS A 8 6.35 -2.33 -14.91
C LYS A 8 4.98 -2.34 -14.22
N GLY A 9 4.52 -3.49 -13.73
CA GLY A 9 3.30 -3.59 -12.93
C GLY A 9 3.36 -2.76 -11.64
N LYS A 10 4.53 -2.69 -10.98
CA LYS A 10 4.73 -1.85 -9.79
C LYS A 10 4.71 -0.35 -10.10
N LEU A 11 5.14 0.07 -11.29
CA LEU A 11 5.00 1.47 -11.74
C LEU A 11 3.54 1.90 -11.89
N LEU A 12 2.67 1.00 -12.36
CA LEU A 12 1.23 1.26 -12.42
C LEU A 12 0.64 1.41 -11.02
N LEU A 13 1.00 0.52 -10.10
CA LEU A 13 0.60 0.58 -8.69
C LEU A 13 1.03 1.89 -8.03
N PHE A 14 2.30 2.30 -8.22
CA PHE A 14 2.82 3.56 -7.72
C PHE A 14 2.05 4.77 -8.28
N THR A 15 1.75 4.77 -9.57
CA THR A 15 0.99 5.86 -10.20
C THR A 15 -0.43 5.97 -9.63
N ALA A 16 -1.09 4.84 -9.37
CA ALA A 16 -2.40 4.83 -8.70
C ALA A 16 -2.33 5.40 -7.28
N ALA A 17 -1.27 5.06 -6.53
CA ALA A 17 -1.03 5.59 -5.19
C ALA A 17 -0.82 7.12 -5.19
N LEU A 18 -0.10 7.68 -6.18
CA LEU A 18 0.07 9.13 -6.30
C LEU A 18 -1.27 9.87 -6.51
N VAL A 19 -2.21 9.26 -7.24
CA VAL A 19 -3.56 9.83 -7.41
C VAL A 19 -4.33 9.79 -6.07
N ALA A 20 -4.24 8.68 -5.34
CA ALA A 20 -4.86 8.53 -4.03
C ALA A 20 -4.29 9.52 -3.01
N GLU A 21 -2.97 9.63 -2.91
CA GLU A 21 -2.26 10.58 -2.04
C GLU A 21 -2.73 12.02 -2.27
N ARG A 22 -2.77 12.45 -3.54
CA ARG A 22 -3.25 13.81 -3.90
C ARG A 22 -4.72 14.03 -3.57
N ARG A 23 -5.56 13.00 -3.62
CA ARG A 23 -6.99 13.08 -3.25
C ARG A 23 -7.15 13.20 -1.73
N LEU A 24 -6.42 12.37 -0.99
CA LEU A 24 -6.39 12.41 0.48
C LEU A 24 -5.90 13.77 0.99
N ALA A 25 -4.85 14.33 0.38
CA ALA A 25 -4.33 15.66 0.71
C ALA A 25 -5.34 16.80 0.50
N ARG A 26 -6.38 16.60 -0.33
CA ARG A 26 -7.50 17.54 -0.49
C ARG A 26 -8.67 17.28 0.47
N GLY A 27 -8.53 16.34 1.39
CA GLY A 27 -9.57 15.95 2.34
C GLY A 27 -10.66 15.04 1.77
N LEU A 28 -10.44 14.41 0.60
CA LEU A 28 -11.37 13.43 0.08
C LEU A 28 -11.21 12.09 0.81
N LYS A 29 -12.35 11.48 1.16
CA LYS A 29 -12.39 10.09 1.60
C LYS A 29 -12.05 9.16 0.45
N LEU A 30 -11.07 8.29 0.64
CA LEU A 30 -10.61 7.36 -0.40
C LEU A 30 -11.59 6.21 -0.60
N ASN A 31 -11.69 5.74 -1.85
CA ASN A 31 -12.42 4.53 -2.19
C ASN A 31 -11.53 3.28 -2.09
N TYR A 32 -12.08 2.11 -2.44
CA TYR A 32 -11.39 0.83 -2.40
C TYR A 32 -10.04 0.80 -3.16
N PRO A 33 -9.97 1.06 -4.48
CA PRO A 33 -8.69 0.95 -5.20
C PRO A 33 -7.67 1.99 -4.77
N GLU A 34 -8.11 3.19 -4.37
CA GLU A 34 -7.23 4.23 -3.85
C GLU A 34 -6.56 3.81 -2.53
N SER A 35 -7.35 3.23 -1.62
CA SER A 35 -6.85 2.77 -0.32
C SER A 35 -5.85 1.63 -0.47
N VAL A 36 -6.18 0.64 -1.32
CA VAL A 36 -5.27 -0.49 -1.62
C VAL A 36 -3.97 0.02 -2.25
N ALA A 37 -4.06 0.92 -3.23
CA ALA A 37 -2.87 1.44 -3.91
C ALA A 37 -1.95 2.21 -2.96
N LEU A 38 -2.52 3.10 -2.13
CA LEU A 38 -1.75 3.94 -1.21
C LEU A 38 -1.01 3.09 -0.16
N ILE A 39 -1.70 2.15 0.49
CA ILE A 39 -1.08 1.26 1.48
C ILE A 39 -0.03 0.36 0.81
N SER A 40 -0.32 -0.20 -0.37
CA SER A 40 0.64 -1.06 -1.06
C SER A 40 1.92 -0.31 -1.46
N ALA A 41 1.80 0.94 -1.91
CA ALA A 41 2.96 1.77 -2.23
C ALA A 41 3.78 2.11 -0.99
N PHE A 42 3.13 2.44 0.14
CA PHE A 42 3.82 2.65 1.41
C PHE A 42 4.68 1.44 1.81
N ILE A 43 4.15 0.22 1.66
CA ILE A 43 4.90 -1.01 1.98
C ILE A 43 6.09 -1.21 1.03
N MET A 44 5.94 -0.91 -0.27
CA MET A 44 7.05 -1.02 -1.23
C MET A 44 8.19 -0.06 -0.90
N GLU A 45 7.87 1.19 -0.53
CA GLU A 45 8.88 2.17 -0.11
C GLU A 45 9.54 1.76 1.21
N GLY A 46 8.76 1.26 2.18
CA GLY A 46 9.32 0.75 3.42
C GLY A 46 10.26 -0.45 3.23
N ALA A 47 9.98 -1.34 2.28
CA ALA A 47 10.89 -2.41 1.90
C ALA A 47 12.19 -1.85 1.29
N ARG A 48 12.07 -0.80 0.46
CA ARG A 48 13.21 -0.09 -0.13
C ARG A 48 14.06 0.61 0.94
N ASP A 49 13.46 1.12 2.00
CA ASP A 49 14.13 1.71 3.16
C ASP A 49 14.83 0.67 4.04
N GLY A 50 14.64 -0.62 3.78
CA GLY A 50 15.26 -1.71 4.54
C GLY A 50 14.53 -2.05 5.84
N LYS A 51 13.26 -1.64 6.00
CA LYS A 51 12.42 -2.10 7.11
C LYS A 51 12.20 -3.61 7.02
N SER A 52 11.94 -4.24 8.17
CA SER A 52 11.63 -5.67 8.19
C SER A 52 10.19 -5.93 7.72
N VAL A 53 9.93 -7.14 7.22
CA VAL A 53 8.56 -7.59 6.89
C VAL A 53 7.61 -7.39 8.07
N ALA A 54 8.04 -7.79 9.27
CA ALA A 54 7.23 -7.65 10.49
C ALA A 54 6.89 -6.19 10.82
N SER A 55 7.84 -5.26 10.63
CA SER A 55 7.59 -3.82 10.82
C SER A 55 6.51 -3.33 9.86
N LEU A 56 6.63 -3.70 8.58
CA LEU A 56 5.69 -3.27 7.55
C LEU A 56 4.30 -3.89 7.69
N MET A 57 4.20 -5.11 8.22
CA MET A 57 2.90 -5.72 8.56
C MET A 57 2.13 -4.90 9.59
N GLU A 58 2.82 -4.31 10.56
CA GLU A 58 2.20 -3.46 11.59
C GLU A 58 2.02 -2.02 11.10
N GLU A 59 3.06 -1.40 10.56
CA GLU A 59 3.02 -0.02 10.06
C GLU A 59 1.97 0.18 8.96
N GLY A 60 1.73 -0.84 8.12
CA GLY A 60 0.71 -0.81 7.09
C GLY A 60 -0.72 -0.57 7.62
N ARG A 61 -0.97 -0.86 8.90
CA ARG A 61 -2.26 -0.66 9.57
C ARG A 61 -2.47 0.78 10.05
N HIS A 62 -1.42 1.59 10.04
CA HIS A 62 -1.43 2.98 10.52
C HIS A 62 -1.37 3.99 9.36
N VAL A 63 -1.48 3.53 8.11
CA VAL A 63 -1.41 4.38 6.92
C VAL A 63 -2.73 5.13 6.67
N LEU A 64 -3.87 4.48 6.91
CA LEU A 64 -5.20 5.04 6.72
C LEU A 64 -6.08 4.69 7.92
N THR A 65 -6.84 5.68 8.41
CA THR A 65 -7.90 5.46 9.40
C THR A 65 -9.26 5.30 8.73
N ARG A 66 -10.24 4.75 9.47
CA ARG A 66 -11.63 4.64 9.02
C ARG A 66 -12.26 5.97 8.57
N GLU A 67 -11.87 7.10 9.17
CA GLU A 67 -12.38 8.43 8.81
C GLU A 67 -11.88 8.92 7.45
N GLN A 68 -10.74 8.40 6.99
CA GLN A 68 -10.07 8.80 5.74
C GLN A 68 -10.58 8.03 4.51
N VAL A 69 -11.48 7.06 4.71
CA VAL A 69 -12.03 6.23 3.64
C VAL A 69 -13.55 6.30 3.60
N MET A 70 -14.13 5.92 2.46
CA MET A 70 -15.58 5.83 2.29
C MET A 70 -16.17 4.69 3.16
N GLU A 71 -17.46 4.80 3.45
CA GLU A 71 -18.19 3.76 4.19
C GLU A 71 -18.09 2.39 3.49
N GLY A 72 -17.89 1.33 4.28
CA GLY A 72 -17.75 -0.04 3.78
C GLY A 72 -16.35 -0.39 3.25
N VAL A 73 -15.48 0.59 2.99
CA VAL A 73 -14.12 0.33 2.48
C VAL A 73 -13.27 -0.49 3.45
N PRO A 74 -13.25 -0.24 4.78
CA PRO A 74 -12.50 -1.08 5.72
C PRO A 74 -12.93 -2.56 5.66
N GLU A 75 -14.23 -2.81 5.57
CA GLU A 75 -14.79 -4.16 5.52
C GLU A 75 -14.49 -4.87 4.18
N MET A 76 -14.35 -4.11 3.09
CA MET A 76 -13.96 -4.63 1.78
C MET A 76 -12.48 -5.03 1.69
N ILE A 77 -11.63 -4.56 2.62
CA ILE A 77 -10.18 -4.78 2.60
C ILE A 77 -9.77 -5.57 3.87
N PRO A 78 -10.04 -6.88 3.93
CA PRO A 78 -9.63 -7.71 5.08
C PRO A 78 -8.11 -7.88 5.16
N ASP A 79 -7.43 -7.85 4.02
CA ASP A 79 -5.98 -7.83 3.93
C ASP A 79 -5.48 -7.17 2.63
N ILE A 80 -4.25 -6.66 2.67
CA ILE A 80 -3.52 -6.19 1.50
C ILE A 80 -2.24 -7.00 1.38
N GLN A 81 -1.98 -7.53 0.19
CA GLN A 81 -0.81 -8.32 -0.12
C GLN A 81 0.03 -7.65 -1.20
N VAL A 82 1.30 -7.42 -0.92
CA VAL A 82 2.23 -6.83 -1.88
C VAL A 82 3.60 -7.46 -1.75
N GLU A 83 4.14 -7.93 -2.87
CA GLU A 83 5.53 -8.38 -2.92
C GLU A 83 6.46 -7.21 -3.23
N ALA A 84 7.49 -7.01 -2.42
CA ALA A 84 8.50 -5.96 -2.58
C ALA A 84 9.92 -6.55 -2.44
N THR A 85 10.91 -5.83 -2.96
CA THR A 85 12.32 -6.25 -2.91
C THR A 85 13.00 -5.63 -1.69
N PHE A 86 13.33 -6.47 -0.71
CA PHE A 86 14.07 -6.13 0.51
C PHE A 86 15.59 -6.29 0.28
N PRO A 87 16.44 -5.82 1.20
CA PRO A 87 17.89 -6.02 1.13
C PRO A 87 18.31 -7.50 0.99
N ASP A 88 17.48 -8.42 1.46
CA ASP A 88 17.72 -9.87 1.42
C ASP A 88 16.82 -10.63 0.42
N GLY A 89 16.20 -9.92 -0.53
CA GLY A 89 15.45 -10.50 -1.63
C GLY A 89 13.97 -10.13 -1.66
N SER A 90 13.23 -10.70 -2.62
CA SER A 90 11.79 -10.43 -2.74
C SER A 90 11.00 -11.18 -1.68
N LYS A 91 10.10 -10.47 -0.99
CA LYS A 91 9.22 -11.04 0.04
C LYS A 91 7.81 -10.53 -0.11
N LEU A 92 6.84 -11.38 0.21
CA LEU A 92 5.44 -11.02 0.32
C LEU A 92 5.18 -10.39 1.70
N VAL A 93 4.54 -9.23 1.71
CA VAL A 93 4.02 -8.61 2.93
C VAL A 93 2.51 -8.68 2.88
N THR A 94 1.90 -9.20 3.95
CA THR A 94 0.45 -9.24 4.14
C THR A 94 0.08 -8.37 5.34
N VAL A 95 -0.68 -7.31 5.09
CA VAL A 95 -1.20 -6.42 6.14
C VAL A 95 -2.65 -6.83 6.41
N HIS A 96 -2.92 -7.36 7.60
CA HIS A 96 -4.27 -7.78 8.01
C HIS A 96 -5.03 -6.62 8.63
N ASN A 97 -6.30 -6.45 8.23
CA ASN A 97 -7.20 -5.38 8.67
C ASN A 97 -6.48 -4.01 8.68
N PRO A 98 -6.03 -3.53 7.50
CA PRO A 98 -5.15 -2.37 7.41
C PRO A 98 -5.83 -1.03 7.71
N ILE A 99 -7.16 -1.01 7.84
CA ILE A 99 -7.93 0.21 8.14
C ILE A 99 -8.81 -0.09 9.34
N ILE A 100 -8.53 0.58 10.46
CA ILE A 100 -9.28 0.48 11.72
C ILE A 100 -10.00 1.78 12.04
#